data_AF-A0A1E3PTK1-F1
#
_entry.id   AF-A0A1E3PTK1-F1
#
_cell.length_a   1.000
_cell.length_b   1.000
_cell.length_c   1.000
_cell.angle_alpha   90.00
_cell.angle_beta   90.00
_cell.angle_gamma   90.00
#
_symmetry.space_group_name_H-M   'P 1'
#
loop_
_entity.id
_entity.type
_entity.pdbx_description
1 polymer ?
#
loop_
_entity_poly.entity_id
_entity_poly.type
_entity_poly.pdbx_seq_one_letter_code
_entity_poly.pdbx_strand_id
1 'polypeptide(L)'
;QARSEACTQQNIESAWRGAGLFPFNPQRALRTMVWDTTPELERPRTPTEFDIFDQVFVNSSPPDATSLRSANELLNSTINSDAIPTTPVRRYIRKLTAGAEQLQARSIVHQHDANNLRSIIKKRTNRTKRKTVVLNGQFHVSTQELCDAVAGAEKDTKTRARKRRKEKGKGISYETESEGDIEEGTQDEFESDTEDCIIVYVE
;
A
#
# COMPACT_ATOMS: atom_id res chain seq x y z
N GLN A 1 -3.17 34.76 36.18
CA GLN A 1 -3.30 34.13 37.51
C GLN A 1 -4.53 33.20 37.62
N ALA A 2 -5.68 33.53 37.03
CA ALA A 2 -6.89 32.68 37.10
C ALA A 2 -6.74 31.22 36.58
N ARG A 3 -5.89 30.96 35.57
CA ARG A 3 -5.71 29.59 35.02
C ARG A 3 -4.96 28.65 35.96
N SER A 4 -3.99 29.15 36.73
CA SER A 4 -3.23 28.35 37.69
C SER A 4 -4.06 27.97 38.92
N GLU A 5 -5.04 28.81 39.28
CA GLU A 5 -5.98 28.53 40.38
C GLU A 5 -7.10 27.58 39.95
N ALA A 6 -7.49 27.60 38.67
CA ALA A 6 -8.53 26.74 38.13
C ALA A 6 -8.04 25.30 37.82
N CYS A 7 -6.79 25.14 37.39
CA CYS A 7 -6.23 23.84 36.99
C CYS A 7 -5.47 23.15 38.13
N THR A 8 -6.14 22.93 39.26
CA THR A 8 -5.60 22.13 40.37
C THR A 8 -5.90 20.65 40.17
N GLN A 9 -5.06 19.77 40.71
CA GLN A 9 -5.31 18.33 40.68
C GLN A 9 -6.71 17.98 41.23
N GLN A 10 -7.12 18.64 42.31
CA GLN A 10 -8.43 18.44 42.93
C GLN A 10 -9.56 18.83 41.98
N ASN A 11 -9.42 19.93 41.23
CA ASN A 11 -10.42 20.33 40.24
C ASN A 11 -10.50 19.34 39.08
N ILE A 12 -9.35 18.84 38.59
CA ILE A 12 -9.29 17.82 37.53
C ILE A 12 -9.96 16.51 37.97
N GLU A 13 -9.61 16.01 39.16
CA GLU A 13 -10.19 14.78 39.70
C GLU A 13 -11.69 14.95 39.99
N SER A 14 -12.12 16.12 40.47
CA SER A 14 -13.53 16.43 40.67
C SER A 14 -14.30 16.45 39.34
N ALA A 15 -13.69 16.94 38.26
CA ALA A 15 -14.28 16.94 36.93
C ALA A 15 -14.40 15.51 36.37
N TRP A 16 -13.39 14.66 36.55
CA TRP A 16 -13.46 13.25 36.16
C TRP A 16 -14.53 12.47 36.93
N ARG A 17 -14.66 12.73 38.23
CA ARG A 17 -15.76 12.18 39.05
C ARG A 17 -17.12 12.72 38.58
N GLY A 18 -17.16 14.01 38.24
CA GLY A 18 -18.32 14.70 37.67
C GLY A 18 -18.84 14.06 36.39
N ALA A 19 -17.92 13.77 35.46
CA ALA A 19 -18.17 13.12 34.18
C ALA A 19 -18.33 11.60 34.26
N GLY A 20 -18.15 10.98 35.43
CA GLY A 20 -18.20 9.52 35.58
C GLY A 20 -17.04 8.79 34.88
N LEU A 21 -15.91 9.46 34.65
CA LEU A 21 -14.70 8.85 34.07
C LEU A 21 -13.86 8.14 35.13
N PHE A 22 -13.86 8.64 36.38
CA PHE A 22 -13.10 8.04 37.48
C PHE A 22 -13.78 8.17 38.85
N PRO A 23 -14.09 7.06 39.55
CA PRO A 23 -14.15 5.69 39.01
C PRO A 23 -15.11 5.64 37.81
N PHE A 24 -14.81 4.80 36.83
CA PHE A 24 -15.60 4.74 35.60
C PHE A 24 -17.05 4.30 35.90
N ASN A 25 -18.01 5.16 35.55
CA ASN A 25 -19.44 4.93 35.65
C ASN A 25 -20.07 5.23 34.28
N PRO A 26 -20.38 4.20 33.47
CA PRO A 26 -20.84 4.38 32.10
C PRO A 26 -22.17 5.12 32.02
N GLN A 27 -23.09 4.90 32.98
CA GLN A 27 -24.39 5.59 32.99
C GLN A 27 -24.22 7.10 33.18
N ARG A 28 -23.26 7.51 34.03
CA ARG A 28 -22.97 8.91 34.29
C ARG A 28 -22.26 9.57 33.09
N ALA A 29 -21.29 8.88 32.50
CA ALA A 29 -20.59 9.35 31.31
C ALA A 29 -21.53 9.57 30.12
N LEU A 30 -22.44 8.61 29.86
CA LEU A 30 -23.42 8.71 28.79
C LEU A 30 -24.43 9.85 29.00
N ARG A 31 -24.79 10.17 30.24
CA ARG A 31 -25.67 11.32 30.56
C ARG A 31 -24.98 12.67 30.38
N THR A 32 -23.67 12.75 30.58
CA THR A 32 -22.89 13.98 30.39
C THR A 32 -22.45 14.20 28.94
N MET A 33 -22.58 13.19 28.08
CA MET A 33 -22.39 13.38 26.64
C MET A 33 -23.54 14.25 26.13
N VAL A 34 -23.20 15.45 25.65
CA VAL A 34 -24.13 16.27 24.88
C VAL A 34 -24.40 15.51 23.58
N TRP A 35 -25.64 15.03 23.43
CA TRP A 35 -26.08 14.46 22.16
C TRP A 35 -26.51 15.63 21.27
N ASP A 36 -25.57 16.20 20.52
CA ASP A 36 -25.84 17.28 19.54
C ASP A 36 -26.62 16.79 18.31
N THR A 37 -27.30 15.66 18.39
CA THR A 37 -28.05 15.13 17.26
C THR A 37 -29.21 14.34 17.81
N THR A 38 -30.37 14.98 17.85
CA THR A 38 -31.59 14.21 17.62
C THR A 38 -31.47 13.76 16.17
N PRO A 39 -31.25 12.47 15.86
CA PRO A 39 -31.35 12.04 14.48
C PRO A 39 -32.80 12.30 14.09
N GLU A 40 -33.01 13.21 13.15
CA GLU A 40 -34.31 13.33 12.49
C GLU A 40 -34.60 11.93 11.93
N LEU A 41 -35.59 11.25 12.50
CA LEU A 41 -36.03 9.95 12.01
C LEU A 41 -36.51 10.17 10.58
N GLU A 42 -35.66 9.87 9.62
CA GLU A 42 -36.02 9.93 8.22
C GLU A 42 -37.22 9.01 8.00
N ARG A 43 -38.38 9.62 7.74
CA ARG A 43 -39.56 8.89 7.30
C ARG A 43 -39.16 8.10 6.05
N PRO A 44 -39.58 6.83 5.91
CA PRO A 44 -39.33 6.07 4.68
C PRO A 44 -40.00 6.82 3.52
N ARG A 45 -39.18 7.42 2.66
CA ARG A 45 -39.60 8.06 1.41
C ARG A 45 -39.31 7.12 0.25
N THR A 46 -40.16 7.18 -0.76
CA THR A 46 -39.92 6.50 -2.03
C THR A 46 -38.72 7.16 -2.71
N PRO A 47 -37.69 6.41 -3.14
CA PRO A 47 -36.53 7.01 -3.77
C PRO A 47 -36.91 7.80 -5.02
N THR A 48 -36.39 9.02 -5.16
CA THR A 48 -36.60 9.90 -6.31
C THR A 48 -35.34 9.96 -7.16
N GLU A 49 -35.46 10.31 -8.46
CA GLU A 49 -34.31 10.48 -9.36
C GLU A 49 -33.25 11.46 -8.83
N PHE A 50 -33.68 12.46 -8.05
CA PHE A 50 -32.80 13.48 -7.46
C PHE A 50 -32.01 13.01 -6.24
N ASP A 51 -32.33 11.85 -5.66
CA ASP A 51 -31.61 11.30 -4.49
C ASP A 51 -30.15 10.99 -4.83
N ILE A 52 -29.81 10.90 -6.12
CA ILE A 52 -28.43 10.73 -6.57
C ILE A 52 -27.53 11.87 -6.11
N PHE A 53 -28.05 13.09 -5.97
CA PHE A 53 -27.26 14.24 -5.54
C PHE A 53 -26.76 14.09 -4.10
N ASP A 54 -27.55 13.45 -3.24
CA ASP A 54 -27.20 13.18 -1.86
C ASP A 54 -26.24 11.98 -1.74
N GLN A 55 -26.21 11.09 -2.74
CA GLN A 55 -25.42 9.87 -2.68
C GLN A 55 -23.98 10.01 -3.24
N VAL A 56 -23.76 10.93 -4.19
CA VAL A 56 -22.47 11.05 -4.93
C VAL A 56 -21.26 11.25 -4.00
N PHE A 57 -21.42 12.01 -2.92
CA PHE A 57 -20.31 12.39 -2.04
C PHE A 57 -20.30 11.69 -0.67
N VAL A 58 -21.34 10.93 -0.32
CA VAL A 58 -21.47 10.31 1.01
C VAL A 58 -20.65 9.04 1.15
N ASN A 59 -20.53 8.26 0.08
CA ASN A 59 -20.04 6.88 0.18
C ASN A 59 -18.56 6.69 -0.17
N SER A 60 -17.88 7.68 -0.77
CA SER A 60 -16.47 7.53 -1.18
C SER A 60 -15.74 8.86 -1.42
N SER A 61 -14.45 8.87 -1.10
CA SER A 61 -13.51 9.94 -1.49
C SER A 61 -12.27 9.30 -2.14
N PRO A 62 -12.05 9.48 -3.46
CA PRO A 62 -12.85 10.28 -4.39
C PRO A 62 -14.25 9.68 -4.64
N PRO A 63 -15.25 10.50 -5.03
CA PRO A 63 -16.56 10.00 -5.43
C PRO A 63 -16.42 9.04 -6.62
N ASP A 64 -17.35 8.10 -6.78
CA ASP A 64 -17.33 7.17 -7.90
C ASP A 64 -17.54 7.90 -9.24
N ALA A 65 -16.77 7.51 -10.27
CA ALA A 65 -16.76 8.17 -11.58
C ALA A 65 -18.02 7.94 -12.41
N THR A 66 -18.75 6.87 -12.14
CA THR A 66 -20.04 6.64 -12.80
C THR A 66 -21.12 7.46 -12.12
N SER A 67 -21.17 7.42 -10.78
CA SER A 67 -22.14 8.18 -9.98
C SER A 67 -22.07 9.69 -10.21
N LEU A 68 -20.85 10.26 -10.26
CA LEU A 68 -20.63 11.70 -10.46
C LEU A 68 -21.10 12.14 -11.85
N ARG A 69 -20.82 11.34 -12.87
CA ARG A 69 -21.24 11.64 -14.26
C ARG A 69 -22.75 11.53 -14.41
N SER A 70 -23.39 10.49 -13.87
CA SER A 70 -24.85 10.38 -13.92
C SER A 70 -25.54 11.53 -13.18
N ALA A 71 -25.00 11.98 -12.05
CA ALA A 71 -25.52 13.14 -11.33
C ALA A 71 -25.36 14.44 -12.15
N ASN A 72 -24.19 14.65 -12.77
CA ASN A 72 -23.96 15.81 -13.62
C ASN A 72 -24.85 15.81 -14.87
N GLU A 73 -25.07 14.65 -15.48
CA GLU A 73 -26.00 14.49 -16.62
C GLU A 73 -27.43 14.84 -16.21
N LEU A 74 -27.89 14.32 -15.06
CA LEU A 74 -29.22 14.65 -14.51
C LEU A 74 -29.34 16.16 -14.25
N LEU A 75 -28.37 16.76 -13.55
CA LEU A 75 -28.36 18.19 -13.27
C LEU A 75 -28.42 19.03 -14.55
N ASN A 76 -27.60 18.70 -15.55
CA ASN A 76 -27.61 19.39 -16.82
C ASN A 76 -28.93 19.19 -17.57
N SER A 77 -29.55 18.01 -17.49
CA SER A 77 -30.86 17.69 -18.08
C SER A 77 -31.98 18.53 -17.46
N THR A 78 -32.08 18.57 -16.14
CA THR A 78 -33.10 19.35 -15.40
C THR A 78 -32.97 20.84 -15.68
N ILE A 79 -31.74 21.34 -15.72
CA ILE A 79 -31.45 22.72 -16.10
C ILE A 79 -31.85 23.00 -17.56
N ASN A 80 -31.94 21.97 -18.41
CA ASN A 80 -32.32 22.09 -19.81
C ASN A 80 -33.80 22.00 -20.11
N SER A 81 -34.58 21.31 -19.27
CA SER A 81 -36.03 21.22 -19.40
C SER A 81 -36.75 22.51 -19.03
N ASP A 82 -36.19 23.36 -18.18
CA ASP A 82 -36.80 24.64 -17.83
C ASP A 82 -36.86 25.55 -19.06
N ALA A 83 -38.08 25.90 -19.48
CA ALA A 83 -38.42 26.66 -20.69
C ALA A 83 -37.95 28.13 -20.68
N ILE A 84 -37.01 28.49 -19.81
CA ILE A 84 -36.48 29.83 -19.61
C ILE A 84 -35.14 29.97 -20.37
N PRO A 85 -34.87 31.12 -21.02
CA PRO A 85 -33.62 31.36 -21.75
C PRO A 85 -32.38 31.17 -20.87
N THR A 86 -31.28 30.80 -21.51
CA THR A 86 -30.01 30.46 -20.84
C THR A 86 -29.43 31.65 -20.07
N THR A 87 -29.53 31.61 -18.75
CA THR A 87 -28.92 32.59 -17.86
C THR A 87 -27.39 32.41 -17.79
N PRO A 88 -26.62 33.47 -17.48
CA PRO A 88 -25.19 33.34 -17.20
C PRO A 88 -24.87 32.29 -16.12
N VAL A 89 -25.74 32.17 -15.11
CA VAL A 89 -25.65 31.18 -14.03
C VAL A 89 -25.71 29.75 -14.58
N ARG A 90 -26.68 29.46 -15.46
CA ARG A 90 -26.83 28.14 -16.11
C ARG A 90 -25.60 27.77 -16.94
N ARG A 91 -25.01 28.72 -17.66
CA ARG A 91 -23.75 28.50 -18.40
C ARG A 91 -22.60 28.16 -17.46
N TYR A 92 -22.54 28.83 -16.30
CA TYR A 92 -21.52 28.56 -15.30
C TYR A 92 -21.67 27.17 -14.68
N ILE A 93 -22.90 26.75 -14.33
CA ILE A 93 -23.17 25.40 -13.80
C ILE A 93 -22.69 24.31 -14.77
N ARG A 94 -22.94 24.46 -16.08
CA ARG A 94 -22.42 23.52 -17.10
C ARG A 94 -20.88 23.45 -17.14
N LYS A 95 -20.22 24.59 -16.96
CA LYS A 95 -18.75 24.63 -16.89
C LYS A 95 -18.25 23.95 -15.62
N LEU A 96 -18.97 24.11 -14.50
CA LEU A 96 -18.65 23.44 -13.25
C LEU A 96 -18.79 21.92 -13.35
N THR A 97 -19.88 21.42 -13.94
CA THR A 97 -20.09 19.97 -14.12
C THR A 97 -19.01 19.35 -15.01
N ALA A 98 -18.70 19.98 -16.15
CA ALA A 98 -17.60 19.55 -17.01
C ALA A 98 -16.22 19.63 -16.32
N GLY A 99 -15.99 20.68 -15.52
CA GLY A 99 -14.75 20.85 -14.76
C GLY A 99 -14.59 19.79 -13.66
N ALA A 100 -15.68 19.40 -13.00
CA ALA A 100 -15.69 18.35 -11.98
C ALA A 100 -15.30 16.99 -12.58
N GLU A 101 -15.87 16.62 -13.71
CA GLU A 101 -15.51 15.38 -14.43
C GLU A 101 -14.05 15.38 -14.88
N GLN A 102 -13.58 16.52 -15.42
CA GLN A 102 -12.18 16.64 -15.82
C GLN A 102 -11.22 16.49 -14.62
N LEU A 103 -11.55 17.11 -13.48
CA LEU A 103 -10.75 17.00 -12.27
C LEU A 103 -10.74 15.56 -11.74
N GLN A 104 -11.88 14.87 -11.77
CA GLN A 104 -11.98 13.48 -11.37
C GLN A 104 -11.13 12.57 -12.28
N ALA A 105 -11.21 12.75 -13.60
CA ALA A 105 -10.39 12.00 -14.55
C ALA A 105 -8.88 12.19 -14.28
N ARG A 106 -8.45 13.43 -14.04
CA ARG A 106 -7.06 13.74 -13.65
C ARG A 106 -6.68 13.07 -12.33
N SER A 107 -7.57 13.10 -11.33
CA SER A 107 -7.36 12.45 -10.05
C SER A 107 -7.14 10.94 -10.19
N ILE A 108 -7.92 10.27 -11.05
CA ILE A 108 -7.78 8.83 -11.31
C ILE A 108 -6.41 8.52 -11.93
N VAL A 109 -5.98 9.31 -12.93
CA VAL A 109 -4.66 9.16 -13.56
C VAL A 109 -3.55 9.36 -12.54
N HIS A 110 -3.60 10.43 -11.75
CA HIS A 110 -2.58 10.70 -10.73
C HIS A 110 -2.52 9.61 -9.66
N GLN A 111 -3.67 9.06 -9.24
CA GLN A 111 -3.71 7.97 -8.28
C GLN A 111 -3.08 6.69 -8.87
N HIS A 112 -3.37 6.40 -10.14
CA HIS A 112 -2.76 5.27 -10.85
C HIS A 112 -1.24 5.43 -10.94
N ASP A 113 -0.74 6.59 -11.33
CA ASP A 113 0.69 6.87 -11.44
C ASP A 113 1.39 6.79 -10.09
N ALA A 114 0.79 7.36 -9.04
CA ALA A 114 1.30 7.26 -7.68
C ALA A 114 1.40 5.81 -7.21
N ASN A 115 0.37 4.99 -7.49
CA ASN A 115 0.36 3.57 -7.14
C ASN A 115 1.44 2.79 -7.93
N ASN A 116 1.62 3.09 -9.21
CA ASN A 116 2.66 2.49 -10.05
C ASN A 116 4.07 2.82 -9.50
N LEU A 117 4.35 4.10 -9.26
CA LEU A 117 5.62 4.55 -8.69
C LEU A 117 5.90 3.91 -7.33
N ARG A 118 4.89 3.85 -6.44
CA ARG A 118 5.00 3.16 -5.14
C ARG A 118 5.31 1.67 -5.31
N SER A 119 4.70 1.00 -6.28
CA SER A 119 4.98 -0.42 -6.59
C SER A 119 6.42 -0.62 -7.06
N ILE A 120 6.92 0.24 -7.95
CA ILE A 120 8.31 0.21 -8.43
C ILE A 120 9.28 0.45 -7.27
N ILE A 121 9.05 1.47 -6.45
CA ILE A 121 9.87 1.77 -5.27
C ILE A 121 9.89 0.57 -4.32
N LYS A 122 8.73 0.00 -3.98
CA LYS A 122 8.63 -1.18 -3.10
C LYS A 122 9.42 -2.37 -3.65
N LYS A 123 9.35 -2.64 -4.95
CA LYS A 123 10.15 -3.70 -5.61
C LYS A 123 11.65 -3.42 -5.50
N ARG A 124 12.08 -2.17 -5.72
CA ARG A 124 13.49 -1.75 -5.57
C ARG A 124 13.96 -1.88 -4.11
N THR A 125 13.19 -1.36 -3.15
CA THR A 125 13.48 -1.48 -1.72
C THR A 125 13.61 -2.94 -1.28
N ASN A 126 12.72 -3.82 -1.75
CA ASN A 126 12.80 -5.26 -1.44
C ASN A 126 14.03 -5.93 -2.08
N ARG A 127 14.45 -5.49 -3.27
CA ARG A 127 15.69 -5.95 -3.92
C ARG A 127 16.94 -5.49 -3.16
N THR A 128 16.95 -4.24 -2.67
CA THR A 128 18.06 -3.68 -1.88
C THR A 128 18.16 -4.37 -0.51
N LYS A 129 17.03 -4.49 0.21
CA LYS A 129 16.97 -5.17 1.52
C LYS A 129 17.41 -6.64 1.48
N ARG A 130 17.27 -7.31 0.34
CA ARG A 130 17.67 -8.71 0.19
C ARG A 130 19.15 -8.93 -0.12
N LYS A 131 19.97 -7.89 -0.37
CA LYS A 131 21.36 -8.13 -0.83
C LYS A 131 22.45 -7.14 -0.43
N THR A 132 22.18 -6.04 0.27
CA THR A 132 23.25 -5.14 0.74
C THR A 132 22.81 -4.35 1.96
N VAL A 133 23.57 -4.47 3.05
CA VAL A 133 23.47 -3.55 4.19
C VAL A 133 24.51 -2.46 3.95
N VAL A 134 24.07 -1.20 3.93
CA VAL A 134 24.98 -0.05 3.85
C VAL A 134 25.34 0.33 5.29
N LEU A 135 26.56 -0.01 5.72
CA LEU A 135 27.14 0.48 6.96
C LEU A 135 28.17 1.54 6.57
N ASN A 136 28.08 2.73 7.17
CA ASN A 136 29.05 3.82 6.98
C ASN A 136 29.35 4.21 5.51
N GLY A 137 28.35 4.13 4.61
CA GLY A 137 28.53 4.48 3.20
C GLY A 137 29.20 3.39 2.35
N GLN A 138 29.44 2.20 2.92
CA GLN A 138 30.06 1.06 2.25
C GLN A 138 29.06 -0.09 2.12
N PHE A 139 29.03 -0.74 0.95
CA PHE A 139 28.14 -1.86 0.67
C PHE A 139 28.74 -3.15 1.22
N HIS A 140 28.07 -3.75 2.22
CA HIS A 140 28.45 -5.05 2.75
C HIS A 140 27.50 -6.14 2.23
N VAL A 141 28.09 -7.23 1.75
CA VAL A 141 27.38 -8.45 1.32
C VAL A 141 27.84 -9.58 2.23
N SER A 142 26.91 -10.40 2.74
CA SER A 142 27.24 -11.56 3.56
C SER A 142 28.04 -12.58 2.75
N THR A 143 29.18 -13.02 3.28
CA THR A 143 30.11 -13.96 2.63
C THR A 143 29.47 -15.33 2.40
N GLN A 144 28.66 -15.83 3.33
CA GLN A 144 27.96 -17.11 3.19
C GLN A 144 27.01 -17.13 1.99
N GLU A 145 26.25 -16.05 1.78
CA GLU A 145 25.29 -15.98 0.67
C GLU A 145 25.97 -15.86 -0.70
N LEU A 146 27.15 -15.23 -0.75
CA LEU A 146 27.96 -15.16 -1.95
C LEU A 146 28.52 -16.54 -2.32
N CYS A 147 29.03 -17.27 -1.32
CA CYS A 147 29.46 -18.66 -1.47
C CYS A 147 28.33 -19.56 -1.96
N ASP A 148 27.13 -19.44 -1.38
CA ASP A 148 25.96 -20.23 -1.80
C ASP A 148 25.52 -19.90 -3.24
N ALA A 149 25.58 -18.63 -3.63
CA ALA A 149 25.26 -18.20 -4.99
C ALA A 149 26.28 -18.70 -6.02
N VAL A 150 27.58 -18.68 -5.69
CA VAL A 150 28.66 -19.23 -6.52
C VAL A 150 28.50 -20.75 -6.63
N ALA A 151 28.27 -21.44 -5.52
CA ALA A 151 28.03 -22.88 -5.49
C ALA A 151 26.80 -23.28 -6.33
N GLY A 152 25.73 -22.49 -6.29
CA GLY A 152 24.55 -22.65 -7.15
C GLY A 152 24.88 -22.47 -8.64
N ALA A 153 25.59 -21.39 -8.99
CA ALA A 153 26.00 -21.11 -10.37
C ALA A 153 26.96 -22.17 -10.93
N GLU A 154 27.86 -22.72 -10.11
CA GLU A 154 28.72 -23.84 -10.47
C GLU A 154 27.93 -25.12 -10.75
N LYS A 155 26.92 -25.43 -9.92
CA LYS A 155 26.04 -26.59 -10.15
C LYS A 155 25.25 -26.42 -11.46
N ASP A 156 24.75 -25.22 -11.73
CA ASP A 156 24.01 -24.90 -12.96
C ASP A 156 24.88 -24.97 -14.22
N THR A 157 26.14 -24.52 -14.14
CA THR A 157 27.09 -24.65 -15.26
C THR A 157 27.51 -26.10 -15.49
N LYS A 158 27.76 -26.88 -14.43
CA LYS A 158 28.06 -28.32 -14.51
C LYS A 158 26.90 -29.12 -15.12
N THR A 159 25.65 -28.83 -14.75
CA THR A 159 24.47 -29.49 -15.34
C THR A 159 24.25 -29.11 -16.81
N ARG A 160 24.43 -27.83 -17.16
CA ARG A 160 24.38 -27.36 -18.57
C ARG A 160 25.47 -28.01 -19.42
N ALA A 161 26.69 -28.14 -18.90
CA ALA A 161 27.80 -28.81 -19.58
C ALA A 161 27.52 -30.31 -19.80
N ARG A 162 26.98 -31.01 -18.79
CA ARG A 162 26.54 -32.41 -18.92
C ARG A 162 25.43 -32.58 -19.96
N LYS A 163 24.45 -31.67 -20.00
CA LYS A 163 23.38 -31.69 -21.01
C LYS A 163 23.92 -31.50 -22.43
N ARG A 164 24.84 -30.55 -22.63
CA ARG A 164 25.53 -30.32 -23.90
C ARG A 164 26.37 -31.52 -24.35
N ARG A 165 27.03 -32.23 -23.43
CA ARG A 165 27.75 -33.48 -23.75
C ARG A 165 26.82 -34.62 -24.17
N LYS A 166 25.66 -34.78 -23.54
CA LYS A 166 24.65 -35.78 -23.94
C LYS A 166 24.06 -35.50 -25.33
N GLU A 167 23.83 -34.23 -25.68
CA GLU A 167 23.35 -33.85 -27.01
C GLU A 167 24.39 -34.14 -28.11
N LYS A 168 25.68 -33.99 -27.80
CA LYS A 168 26.79 -34.30 -28.71
C LYS A 168 27.14 -35.80 -28.78
N GLY A 169 26.57 -36.62 -27.89
CA GLY A 169 26.82 -38.06 -27.76
C GLY A 169 25.79 -38.98 -28.43
N LYS A 170 24.76 -38.44 -29.10
CA LYS A 170 23.91 -39.25 -30.00
C LYS A 170 24.62 -39.46 -31.34
N GLY A 171 25.68 -40.26 -31.30
CA GLY A 171 26.47 -40.64 -32.46
C GLY A 171 27.51 -41.68 -32.11
N ILE A 172 27.15 -42.94 -32.40
CA ILE A 172 28.01 -44.14 -32.51
C ILE A 172 28.31 -44.89 -31.21
N SER A 173 27.91 -46.17 -31.22
CA SER A 173 28.05 -47.23 -30.21
C SER A 173 29.34 -48.04 -30.39
N TYR A 174 30.02 -48.38 -29.28
CA TYR A 174 30.56 -49.71 -29.01
C TYR A 174 30.92 -49.84 -27.52
N GLU A 175 30.69 -51.03 -26.96
CA GLU A 175 30.94 -51.44 -25.58
C GLU A 175 32.45 -51.56 -25.27
N THR A 176 32.88 -51.17 -24.07
CA THR A 176 34.06 -51.74 -23.39
C THR A 176 33.92 -51.54 -21.87
N GLU A 177 34.27 -52.58 -21.13
CA GLU A 177 34.11 -52.82 -19.68
C GLU A 177 35.21 -52.19 -18.79
N SER A 178 35.01 -52.29 -17.46
CA SER A 178 36.00 -52.13 -16.35
C SER A 178 36.40 -50.67 -16.00
N GLU A 179 36.68 -50.22 -14.77
CA GLU A 179 37.15 -50.83 -13.52
C GLU A 179 36.91 -49.84 -12.32
N GLY A 180 37.07 -50.30 -11.07
CA GLY A 180 36.59 -49.64 -9.85
C GLY A 180 37.54 -48.71 -9.06
N ASP A 181 37.29 -48.71 -7.74
CA ASP A 181 37.99 -48.09 -6.58
C ASP A 181 37.74 -46.61 -6.23
N ILE A 182 37.71 -46.16 -4.96
CA ILE A 182 37.32 -46.61 -3.59
C ILE A 182 37.77 -45.43 -2.66
N GLU A 183 36.94 -45.07 -1.67
CA GLU A 183 37.24 -44.31 -0.41
C GLU A 183 37.95 -42.93 -0.51
N GLU A 184 37.96 -41.98 0.43
CA GLU A 184 37.92 -41.93 1.90
C GLU A 184 37.61 -40.43 2.25
N GLY A 185 36.70 -40.08 3.14
CA GLY A 185 37.01 -39.80 4.55
C GLY A 185 37.88 -38.54 4.76
N THR A 186 37.28 -37.41 5.14
CA THR A 186 37.84 -36.45 6.13
C THR A 186 36.78 -35.42 6.50
N GLN A 187 36.44 -35.43 7.79
CA GLN A 187 35.56 -34.50 8.47
C GLN A 187 36.47 -33.40 9.02
N ASP A 188 36.46 -32.20 8.41
CA ASP A 188 37.09 -31.02 9.00
C ASP A 188 36.00 -30.16 9.64
N GLU A 189 36.03 -30.14 10.98
CA GLU A 189 35.37 -29.13 11.80
C GLU A 189 36.05 -27.77 11.53
N PHE A 190 35.29 -26.81 11.00
CA PHE A 190 35.70 -25.41 10.98
C PHE A 190 34.86 -24.64 12.01
N GLU A 191 35.42 -24.46 13.20
CA GLU A 191 35.14 -23.26 14.00
C GLU A 191 35.81 -22.08 13.30
N SER A 192 35.02 -21.14 12.79
CA SER A 192 35.52 -19.84 12.32
C SER A 192 34.66 -18.75 12.93
N ASP A 193 35.05 -18.34 14.13
CA ASP A 193 34.71 -17.04 14.68
C ASP A 193 35.37 -15.95 13.81
N THR A 194 34.65 -14.85 13.61
CA THR A 194 34.92 -13.69 12.74
C THR A 194 34.47 -13.81 11.27
N GLU A 195 33.27 -13.28 11.03
CA GLU A 195 32.69 -13.03 9.70
C GLU A 195 33.46 -11.91 9.00
N ASP A 196 34.51 -12.28 8.27
CA ASP A 196 35.33 -11.36 7.49
C ASP A 196 34.51 -10.81 6.30
N CYS A 197 34.07 -9.55 6.39
CA CYS A 197 33.21 -8.93 5.37
C CYS A 197 34.02 -8.38 4.20
N ILE A 198 33.70 -8.80 2.98
CA ILE A 198 34.34 -8.28 1.77
C ILE A 198 33.76 -6.91 1.42
N ILE A 199 34.65 -5.92 1.32
CA ILE A 199 34.32 -4.55 0.93
C ILE A 199 34.43 -4.41 -0.59
N VAL A 200 33.37 -3.96 -1.26
CA VAL A 200 33.38 -3.69 -2.71
C VAL A 200 33.34 -2.19 -2.95
N TYR A 201 34.40 -1.65 -3.57
CA TYR A 201 34.43 -0.27 -4.07
C TYR A 201 33.87 -0.23 -5.49
N VAL A 202 32.98 0.71 -5.76
CA VAL A 202 32.43 0.97 -7.09
C VAL A 202 32.99 2.33 -7.54
N GLU A 203 33.85 2.33 -8.56
CA GLU A 203 34.31 3.54 -9.27
C GLU A 203 33.18 4.17 -10.10
#